data_AF-A0A7V9V5B2-F1
#
_entry.id   AF-A0A7V9V5B2-F1
#
_cell.length_a   1.000
_cell.length_b   1.000
_cell.length_c   1.000
_cell.angle_alpha   90.00
_cell.angle_beta   90.00
_cell.angle_gamma   90.00
#
_symmetry.space_group_name_H-M   'P 1'
#
loop_
_entity.id
_entity.type
_entity.pdbx_description
1 polymer ?
#
loop_
_entity_poly.entity_id
_entity_poly.type
_entity_poly.pdbx_seq_one_letter_code
_entity_poly.pdbx_strand_id
1 'polypeptide(L)'
;MNAGSFRAIASVARKEFLHIYRDRRVLILLLVLPPVFTLVFGHAFEVEEMTDVPALLINGDAAPRTDRFIERALQNKTFRWRKEEQGTGAENDLLGHGVQAALVIPAGWSEGLANGKPIPLQLFLDASDTNIAPQLLGSVQETLGDFQLAERQ
;
A
#
# COMPACT_ATOMS: atom_id res chain seq x y z
N MET A 1 0.14 -52.72 1.63
CA MET A 1 -1.10 -52.12 1.09
C MET A 1 -1.55 -52.98 -0.08
N ASN A 2 -2.73 -53.61 0.00
CA ASN A 2 -3.14 -54.66 -0.94
C ASN A 2 -3.69 -54.08 -2.26
N ALA A 3 -3.26 -54.65 -3.39
CA ALA A 3 -3.67 -54.23 -4.74
C ALA A 3 -5.19 -54.25 -5.00
N GLY A 4 -5.96 -55.01 -4.20
CA GLY A 4 -7.42 -55.03 -4.23
C GLY A 4 -8.08 -53.70 -3.82
N SER A 5 -7.52 -53.00 -2.83
CA SER A 5 -8.05 -51.71 -2.36
C SER A 5 -7.88 -50.62 -3.41
N PHE A 6 -6.77 -50.62 -4.16
CA PHE A 6 -6.53 -49.67 -5.25
C PHE A 6 -7.53 -49.83 -6.40
N ARG A 7 -7.90 -51.07 -6.78
CA ARG A 7 -8.90 -51.31 -7.83
C ARG A 7 -10.29 -50.84 -7.40
N ALA A 8 -10.66 -51.02 -6.14
CA ALA A 8 -11.92 -50.53 -5.61
C ALA A 8 -12.00 -49.00 -5.61
N ILE A 9 -10.95 -48.33 -5.14
CA ILE A 9 -10.86 -46.86 -5.14
C ILE A 9 -10.93 -46.32 -6.58
N ALA A 10 -10.19 -46.91 -7.52
CA ALA A 10 -10.22 -46.50 -8.93
C ALA A 10 -11.61 -46.68 -9.57
N SER A 11 -12.32 -47.77 -9.22
CA SER A 11 -13.68 -48.02 -9.70
C SER A 11 -14.65 -46.93 -9.23
N VAL A 12 -14.60 -46.58 -7.94
CA VAL A 12 -15.43 -45.51 -7.36
C VAL A 12 -15.07 -44.16 -7.97
N ALA A 13 -13.78 -43.82 -8.06
CA ALA A 13 -13.30 -42.58 -8.66
C ALA A 13 -13.80 -42.42 -10.11
N ARG A 14 -13.74 -43.49 -10.92
CA ARG A 14 -14.25 -43.49 -12.29
C ARG A 14 -15.76 -43.24 -12.34
N LYS A 15 -16.54 -43.84 -11.44
CA LYS A 15 -17.99 -43.66 -11.36
C LYS A 15 -18.33 -42.20 -11.05
N GLU A 16 -17.71 -41.63 -10.03
CA GLU A 16 -17.97 -40.24 -9.62
C GLU A 16 -17.49 -39.23 -10.66
N PHE A 17 -16.34 -39.49 -11.32
CA PHE A 17 -15.87 -38.63 -12.41
C PHE A 17 -16.87 -38.59 -13.58
N LEU A 18 -17.45 -39.73 -13.94
CA LEU A 18 -18.50 -39.82 -14.96
C LEU A 18 -19.80 -39.12 -14.52
N HIS A 19 -20.13 -39.16 -13.23
CA HIS A 19 -21.25 -38.40 -12.67
C HIS A 19 -21.02 -36.90 -12.81
N ILE A 20 -19.85 -36.39 -12.40
CA ILE A 20 -19.47 -34.98 -12.53
C ILE A 20 -19.48 -34.55 -14.00
N TYR A 21 -18.93 -35.37 -14.90
CA TYR A 21 -18.89 -35.06 -16.33
C TYR A 21 -20.28 -34.98 -16.97
N ARG A 22 -21.24 -35.81 -16.52
CA ARG A 22 -22.61 -35.81 -17.06
C ARG A 22 -23.52 -34.79 -16.41
N ASP A 23 -23.22 -34.35 -15.19
CA ASP A 23 -23.96 -33.26 -14.54
C ASP A 23 -23.47 -31.90 -15.01
N ARG A 24 -24.21 -31.32 -15.97
CA ARG A 24 -23.92 -29.99 -16.52
C ARG A 24 -23.85 -28.90 -15.44
N ARG A 25 -24.61 -29.00 -14.35
CA ARG A 25 -24.60 -27.97 -13.29
C ARG A 25 -23.29 -28.00 -12.53
N VAL A 26 -22.83 -29.19 -12.14
CA VAL A 26 -21.54 -29.38 -11.46
C VAL A 26 -20.39 -28.96 -12.37
N LEU A 27 -20.46 -29.33 -13.65
CA LEU A 27 -19.42 -28.99 -14.62
C LEU A 27 -19.32 -27.47 -14.86
N ILE A 28 -20.46 -26.77 -14.96
CA ILE A 28 -20.52 -25.32 -15.04
C ILE A 28 -19.94 -24.69 -13.77
N LEU A 29 -20.34 -25.17 -12.59
CA LEU A 29 -19.80 -24.66 -11.33
C LEU A 29 -18.28 -24.81 -11.27
N LEU A 30 -17.73 -25.98 -11.60
CA LEU A 30 -16.29 -26.23 -11.55
C LEU A 30 -15.48 -25.40 -12.54
N LEU A 31 -16.04 -25.10 -13.73
CA LEU A 31 -15.33 -24.33 -14.76
C LEU A 31 -15.53 -22.82 -14.64
N VAL A 32 -16.71 -22.36 -14.23
CA VAL A 32 -17.09 -20.94 -14.24
C VAL A 32 -16.82 -20.28 -12.89
N LEU A 33 -17.04 -20.99 -11.78
CA LEU A 33 -16.86 -20.42 -10.44
C LEU A 33 -15.42 -19.94 -10.20
N PRO A 34 -14.34 -20.70 -10.57
CA PRO A 34 -12.99 -20.22 -10.33
C PRO A 34 -12.63 -18.94 -11.10
N PRO A 35 -12.87 -18.84 -12.43
CA PRO A 35 -12.65 -17.57 -13.15
C PRO A 35 -13.47 -16.41 -12.60
N VAL A 36 -14.73 -16.63 -12.21
CA VAL A 36 -15.57 -15.58 -11.62
C VAL A 36 -14.97 -15.10 -10.30
N PHE A 37 -14.54 -16.01 -9.42
CA PHE A 37 -13.85 -15.61 -8.20
C PHE A 37 -12.55 -14.87 -8.50
N THR A 38 -11.75 -15.32 -9.47
CA THR A 38 -10.53 -14.61 -9.87
C THR A 38 -10.83 -13.21 -10.37
N LEU A 39 -11.90 -12.99 -11.13
CA LEU A 39 -12.30 -11.66 -11.61
C LEU A 39 -12.83 -10.78 -10.46
N VAL A 40 -13.66 -11.34 -9.59
CA VAL A 40 -14.20 -10.62 -8.42
C VAL A 40 -13.08 -10.20 -7.49
N PHE A 41 -12.16 -11.11 -7.15
CA PHE A 41 -11.00 -10.78 -6.33
C PHE A 41 -10.01 -9.89 -7.09
N GLY A 42 -9.83 -10.08 -8.39
CA GLY A 42 -9.00 -9.20 -9.22
C GLY A 42 -9.47 -7.74 -9.16
N HIS A 43 -10.78 -7.50 -9.22
CA HIS A 43 -11.35 -6.16 -9.06
C HIS A 43 -11.43 -5.70 -7.59
N ALA A 44 -11.69 -6.60 -6.64
CA ALA A 44 -11.74 -6.23 -5.22
C ALA A 44 -10.36 -5.91 -4.63
N PHE A 45 -9.29 -6.44 -5.22
CA PHE A 45 -7.90 -6.11 -4.91
C PHE A 45 -7.30 -5.10 -5.90
N GLU A 46 -8.04 -4.66 -6.92
CA GLU A 46 -7.65 -3.50 -7.69
C GLU A 46 -7.65 -2.33 -6.72
N VAL A 47 -6.43 -1.90 -6.42
CA VAL A 47 -6.04 -0.88 -5.47
C VAL A 47 -7.02 0.27 -5.54
N GLU A 48 -7.96 0.31 -4.60
CA GLU A 48 -8.71 1.54 -4.36
C GLU A 48 -7.64 2.54 -3.95
N GLU A 49 -7.39 3.54 -4.80
CA GLU A 49 -6.44 4.62 -4.50
C GLU A 49 -6.81 5.12 -3.10
N MET A 50 -5.98 4.82 -2.10
CA MET A 50 -6.28 5.16 -0.72
C MET A 50 -6.18 6.67 -0.60
N THR A 51 -7.31 7.34 -0.84
CA THR A 51 -7.42 8.77 -0.66
C THR A 51 -7.67 9.08 0.82
N ASP A 52 -7.28 10.28 1.23
CA ASP A 52 -7.77 10.89 2.47
C ASP A 52 -7.17 10.35 3.79
N VAL A 53 -6.01 9.68 3.71
CA VAL A 53 -5.31 9.15 4.90
C VAL A 53 -4.90 10.32 5.80
N PRO A 54 -5.39 10.42 7.06
CA PRO A 54 -5.04 11.52 7.95
C PRO A 54 -3.55 11.43 8.29
N ALA A 55 -2.79 12.49 7.99
CA ALA A 55 -1.35 12.50 8.19
C ALA A 55 -0.84 13.84 8.71
N LEU A 56 0.27 13.82 9.45
CA LEU A 56 0.98 15.00 9.91
C LEU A 56 2.18 15.28 9.01
N LEU A 57 2.37 16.54 8.64
CA LEU A 57 3.59 17.01 7.99
C LEU A 57 4.31 17.94 8.97
N ILE A 58 5.45 17.48 9.48
CA ILE A 58 6.26 18.20 10.46
C ILE A 58 7.42 18.85 9.74
N ASN A 59 7.39 20.18 9.61
CA ASN A 59 8.44 20.93 8.92
C ASN A 59 9.50 21.45 9.91
N GLY A 60 10.75 21.00 9.77
CA GLY A 60 11.91 21.55 10.49
C GLY A 60 12.83 22.40 9.65
N ASP A 61 12.56 22.56 8.37
CA ASP A 61 13.42 23.29 7.45
C ASP A 61 12.65 24.45 6.81
N ALA A 62 12.97 25.67 7.23
CA ALA A 62 12.31 26.90 6.80
C ALA A 62 12.76 27.40 5.41
N ALA A 63 13.35 26.53 4.59
CA ALA A 63 13.87 26.90 3.28
C ALA A 63 12.76 26.94 2.21
N PRO A 64 12.82 27.87 1.22
CA PRO A 64 11.85 27.93 0.11
C PRO A 64 11.80 26.65 -0.74
N ARG A 65 12.88 25.88 -0.75
CA ARG A 65 12.94 24.56 -1.40
C ARG A 65 12.03 23.56 -0.70
N THR A 66 11.98 23.59 0.62
CA THR A 66 11.14 22.72 1.44
C THR A 66 9.66 23.05 1.24
N ASP A 67 9.30 24.33 1.15
CA ASP A 67 7.93 24.74 0.84
C ASP A 67 7.44 24.19 -0.51
N ARG A 68 8.29 24.20 -1.55
CA ARG A 68 7.96 23.60 -2.86
C ARG A 68 7.72 22.09 -2.78
N PHE A 69 8.48 21.38 -1.94
CA PHE A 69 8.24 19.96 -1.69
C PHE A 69 6.90 19.75 -0.95
N ILE A 70 6.63 20.56 0.07
CA ILE A 70 5.38 20.51 0.83
C ILE A 70 4.16 20.79 -0.06
N GLU A 71 4.24 21.78 -0.95
CA GLU A 71 3.18 22.07 -1.92
C GLU A 71 2.87 20.87 -2.82
N ARG A 72 3.89 20.13 -3.26
CA ARG A 72 3.66 18.89 -4.01
C ARG A 72 3.09 17.77 -3.17
N ALA A 73 3.60 17.59 -1.95
CA ALA A 73 3.04 16.61 -1.03
C ALA A 73 1.56 16.87 -0.75
N LEU A 74 1.14 18.14 -0.69
CA LEU A 74 -0.24 18.57 -0.52
C LEU A 74 -1.12 18.38 -1.77
N GLN A 75 -0.54 18.35 -2.97
CA GLN A 75 -1.27 18.05 -4.20
C GLN A 75 -1.63 16.57 -4.33
N ASN A 76 -0.87 15.70 -3.64
CA ASN A 76 -1.13 14.28 -3.61
C ASN A 76 -2.37 13.97 -2.74
N LYS A 77 -3.38 13.32 -3.32
CA LYS A 77 -4.66 12.99 -2.66
C LYS A 77 -4.58 11.81 -1.69
N THR A 78 -3.47 11.08 -1.68
CA THR A 78 -3.26 9.94 -0.78
C THR A 78 -3.36 10.38 0.69
N PHE A 79 -2.81 11.56 1.01
CA PHE A 79 -2.72 12.05 2.37
C PHE A 79 -3.51 13.34 2.56
N ARG A 80 -4.27 13.40 3.66
CA ARG A 80 -4.73 14.66 4.25
C ARG A 80 -3.68 15.17 5.23
N TRP A 81 -2.74 15.95 4.72
CA TRP A 81 -1.71 16.55 5.55
C TRP A 81 -2.27 17.67 6.43
N ARG A 82 -2.04 17.55 7.75
CA ARG A 82 -2.09 18.66 8.70
C ARG A 82 -0.65 19.10 8.97
N LYS A 83 -0.37 20.40 8.78
CA LYS A 83 0.95 20.96 9.07
C LYS A 83 1.13 21.12 10.58
N GLU A 84 2.29 20.75 11.07
CA GLU A 84 2.69 20.87 12.47
C GLU A 84 4.15 21.36 12.53
N GLU A 85 4.50 22.08 13.60
CA GLU A 85 5.89 22.52 13.82
C GLU A 85 6.71 21.41 14.50
N GLN A 86 8.03 21.44 14.28
CA GLN A 86 8.95 20.55 14.99
C GLN A 86 8.94 20.80 16.50
N GLY A 87 9.13 19.74 17.28
CA GLY A 87 9.26 19.81 18.74
C GLY A 87 7.97 19.62 19.52
N THR A 88 6.84 19.41 18.83
CA THR A 88 5.56 19.02 19.44
C THR A 88 5.56 17.57 19.94
N GLY A 89 6.46 16.72 19.44
CA GLY A 89 6.52 15.29 19.75
C GLY A 89 5.40 14.48 19.11
N ALA A 90 4.59 15.11 18.23
CA ALA A 90 3.42 14.52 17.59
C ALA A 90 3.78 13.30 16.71
N GLU A 91 5.03 13.20 16.24
CA GLU A 91 5.55 12.04 15.51
C GLU A 91 5.56 10.74 16.34
N ASN A 92 5.61 10.84 17.68
CA ASN A 92 5.68 9.70 18.58
C ASN A 92 4.30 9.20 19.06
N ASP A 93 3.24 9.97 18.83
CA ASP A 93 1.87 9.64 19.26
C ASP A 93 0.84 9.88 18.14
N LEU A 94 0.96 9.11 17.06
CA LEU A 94 0.05 9.20 15.91
C LEU A 94 -1.43 8.99 16.32
N LEU A 95 -1.68 8.05 17.23
CA LEU A 95 -3.01 7.72 17.74
C LEU A 95 -3.62 8.88 18.53
N GLY A 96 -2.86 9.51 19.44
CA GLY A 96 -3.30 10.67 20.21
C GLY A 96 -3.65 11.88 19.33
N HIS A 97 -2.99 12.01 18.18
CA HIS A 97 -3.27 13.06 17.19
C HIS A 97 -4.32 12.69 16.15
N GLY A 98 -4.86 11.46 16.21
CA GLY A 98 -5.87 10.94 15.28
C GLY A 98 -5.38 10.81 13.84
N VAL A 99 -4.08 10.51 13.66
CA VAL A 99 -3.45 10.36 12.35
C VAL A 99 -2.84 8.97 12.19
N GLN A 100 -2.66 8.54 10.94
CA GLN A 100 -2.10 7.24 10.58
C GLN A 100 -0.66 7.34 10.08
N ALA A 101 -0.19 8.55 9.76
CA ALA A 101 1.16 8.78 9.28
C ALA A 101 1.70 10.14 9.77
N ALA A 102 3.01 10.25 9.95
CA ALA A 102 3.70 11.52 10.11
C ALA A 102 4.97 11.56 9.27
N LEU A 103 5.11 12.58 8.43
CA LEU A 103 6.31 12.86 7.65
C LEU A 103 7.10 13.98 8.32
N VAL A 104 8.32 13.68 8.74
CA VAL A 104 9.23 14.64 9.38
C VAL A 104 10.31 15.06 8.39
N ILE A 105 10.35 16.36 8.10
CA ILE A 105 11.40 17.00 7.33
C ILE A 105 12.44 17.54 8.31
N PRO A 106 13.67 16.99 8.35
CA PRO A 106 14.70 17.42 9.30
C PRO A 106 15.25 18.80 8.94
N ALA A 107 15.75 19.52 9.94
CA ALA A 107 16.43 20.80 9.72
C ALA A 107 17.65 20.63 8.79
N GLY A 108 17.86 21.58 7.87
CA GLY A 108 18.96 21.55 6.89
C GLY A 108 18.78 20.53 5.76
N TRP A 109 17.59 19.95 5.58
CA TRP A 109 17.29 19.02 4.50
C TRP A 109 17.55 19.62 3.12
N SER A 110 17.07 20.84 2.88
CA SER A 110 17.26 21.58 1.63
C SER A 110 18.74 21.86 1.31
N GLU A 111 19.52 22.23 2.32
CA GLU A 111 20.95 22.47 2.23
C GLU A 111 21.71 21.17 1.97
N GLY A 112 21.35 20.08 2.66
CA GLY A 112 21.91 18.75 2.43
C GLY A 112 21.70 18.32 0.98
N LEU A 113 20.51 18.53 0.44
CA LEU A 113 20.21 18.24 -0.96
C LEU A 113 21.04 19.09 -1.93
N ALA A 114 21.24 20.39 -1.64
CA ALA A 114 22.07 21.28 -2.44
C ALA A 114 23.56 20.90 -2.41
N ASN A 115 24.06 20.48 -1.25
CA ASN A 115 25.46 20.18 -1.00
C ASN A 115 25.85 18.74 -1.39
N GLY A 116 24.97 17.97 -2.03
CA GLY A 116 25.19 16.57 -2.37
C GLY A 116 25.29 15.64 -1.15
N LYS A 117 24.77 16.08 0.00
CA LYS A 117 24.70 15.33 1.26
C LYS A 117 23.23 15.19 1.70
N PRO A 118 22.41 14.41 0.97
CA PRO A 118 20.99 14.32 1.25
C PRO A 118 20.75 13.74 2.65
N ILE A 119 19.88 14.42 3.41
CA ILE A 119 19.42 13.95 4.72
C ILE A 119 18.13 13.13 4.49
N PRO A 120 18.00 11.93 5.05
CA PRO A 120 16.79 11.12 4.88
C PRO A 120 15.58 11.79 5.53
N LEU A 121 14.44 11.80 4.81
CA LEU A 121 13.13 12.10 5.38
C LEU A 121 12.68 10.92 6.25
N GLN A 122 12.02 11.20 7.37
CA GLN A 122 11.51 10.16 8.27
C GLN A 122 9.99 10.07 8.13
N LEU A 123 9.49 8.86 7.89
CA LEU A 123 8.07 8.58 7.80
C LEU A 123 7.69 7.63 8.93
N PHE A 124 6.84 8.11 9.85
CA PHE A 124 6.21 7.32 10.89
C PHE A 124 4.85 6.86 10.37
N LEU A 125 4.55 5.57 10.53
CA LEU A 125 3.30 4.96 10.08
C LEU A 125 2.69 4.18 11.23
N ASP A 126 1.38 4.28 11.38
CA ASP A 126 0.62 3.34 12.20
C ASP A 126 0.59 1.98 11.48
N ALA A 127 1.28 1.01 12.06
CA ALA A 127 1.40 -0.33 11.51
C ALA A 127 0.23 -1.25 11.93
N SER A 128 -0.87 -0.70 12.43
CA SER A 128 -2.08 -1.46 12.79
C SER A 128 -2.71 -2.18 11.59
N ASP A 129 -2.59 -1.62 10.38
CA ASP A 129 -2.99 -2.27 9.13
C ASP A 129 -1.78 -2.64 8.25
N THR A 130 -1.45 -3.93 8.23
CA THR A 130 -0.31 -4.50 7.48
C THR A 130 -0.40 -4.27 5.97
N ASN A 131 -1.60 -4.04 5.42
CA ASN A 131 -1.78 -3.86 3.98
C ASN A 131 -1.57 -2.40 3.53
N ILE A 132 -1.71 -1.44 4.45
CA ILE A 132 -1.73 0.01 4.15
C ILE A 132 -0.32 0.60 4.20
N ALA A 133 0.49 0.24 5.20
CA ALA A 133 1.81 0.84 5.42
C ALA A 133 2.75 0.79 4.18
N PRO A 134 2.86 -0.32 3.41
CA PRO A 134 3.69 -0.36 2.21
C PRO A 134 3.21 0.59 1.11
N GLN A 135 1.89 0.79 0.98
CA GLN A 135 1.30 1.66 -0.04
C GLN A 135 1.59 3.13 0.27
N LEU A 136 1.45 3.53 1.54
CA LEU A 136 1.75 4.88 2.00
C LEU A 136 3.23 5.23 1.80
N LEU A 137 4.13 4.30 2.13
CA LEU A 137 5.56 4.47 1.89
C LEU A 137 5.85 4.69 0.39
N GLY A 138 5.22 3.90 -0.49
CA GLY A 138 5.34 4.04 -1.94
C GLY A 138 4.91 5.43 -2.43
N SER A 139 3.78 5.95 -1.93
CA SER A 139 3.28 7.27 -2.34
C SER A 139 4.18 8.43 -1.91
N VAL A 140 4.80 8.35 -0.73
CA VAL A 140 5.81 9.33 -0.28
C VAL A 140 7.08 9.24 -1.13
N GLN A 141 7.52 8.03 -1.48
CA GLN A 141 8.69 7.82 -2.36
C GLN A 141 8.45 8.35 -3.77
N GLU A 142 7.27 8.14 -4.33
CA GLU A 142 6.84 8.70 -5.62
C GLU A 142 6.89 10.23 -5.59
N THR A 143 6.26 10.84 -4.58
CA THR A 143 6.25 12.31 -4.40
C THR A 143 7.67 12.87 -4.30
N LEU A 144 8.57 12.19 -3.58
CA LEU A 144 9.98 12.57 -3.47
C LEU A 144 10.73 12.40 -4.80
N GLY A 145 10.47 11.31 -5.53
CA GLY A 145 11.05 11.05 -6.85
C GLY A 145 10.66 12.13 -7.86
N ASP A 146 9.38 12.47 -7.93
CA ASP A 146 8.86 13.54 -8.79
C ASP A 146 9.46 14.90 -8.45
N PHE A 147 9.61 15.19 -7.15
CA PHE A 147 10.31 16.38 -6.68
C PHE A 147 11.75 16.43 -7.19
N GLN A 148 12.52 15.35 -7.01
CA GLN A 148 13.90 15.28 -7.46
C GLN A 148 14.04 15.40 -8.98
N LEU A 149 13.13 14.82 -9.75
CA LEU A 149 13.14 14.92 -11.21
C LEU A 149 12.92 16.36 -11.67
N ALA A 150 12.02 17.09 -11.03
CA ALA A 150 11.74 18.47 -11.38
C ALA A 150 12.84 19.45 -10.96
N GLU A 151 13.60 19.15 -9.90
CA GLU A 151 14.75 19.97 -9.53
C GLU A 151 15.96 19.83 -10.47
N ARG A 152 15.98 18.77 -11.30
CA ARG A 152 17.03 18.55 -12.30
C ARG A 152 16.80 19.29 -13.62
N GLN A 153 15.61 19.85 -13.82
CA GLN A 153 15.25 20.62 -15.02
C GLN A 153 15.49 22.12 -14.80
#